data_AF-A0A7C1QIC2-F1
#
_entry.id   AF-A0A7C1QIC2-F1
#
_cell.length_a   1.000
_cell.length_b   1.000
_cell.length_c   1.000
_cell.angle_alpha   90.00
_cell.angle_beta   90.00
_cell.angle_gamma   90.00
#
_symmetry.space_group_name_H-M   'P 1'
#
loop_
_entity.id
_entity.type
_entity.pdbx_description
1 polymer ?
#
loop_
_entity_poly.entity_id
_entity_poly.type
_entity_poly.pdbx_seq_one_letter_code
_entity_poly.pdbx_strand_id
1 'polypeptide(L)' 'MKRERIGLFGGTFNPVHSGHLKAAEIVQKRFPLDKILFIPSYISPHKDTAEIASPSHRLKMVEIALRGFSHFIPCSI' A
#
# COMPACT_ATOMS: atom_id res chain seq x y z
N MET A 1 -12.72 -24.51 -7.51
CA MET A 1 -11.95 -23.63 -6.61
C MET A 1 -12.29 -22.18 -6.93
N LYS A 2 -12.56 -21.34 -5.93
CA LYS A 2 -12.80 -19.89 -6.13
C LYS A 2 -11.45 -19.21 -6.45
N ARG A 3 -11.39 -18.40 -7.50
CA ARG A 3 -10.21 -17.55 -7.79
C ARG A 3 -10.19 -16.37 -6.82
N GLU A 4 -9.02 -16.13 -6.23
CA GLU A 4 -8.81 -14.98 -5.34
C GLU A 4 -8.70 -13.69 -6.18
N ARG A 5 -9.40 -12.63 -5.76
CA ARG A 5 -9.35 -11.30 -6.38
C ARG A 5 -8.44 -10.40 -5.56
N ILE A 6 -7.32 -10.02 -6.16
CA ILE A 6 -6.26 -9.25 -5.50
C ILE A 6 -6.19 -7.85 -6.13
N GLY A 7 -6.28 -6.81 -5.30
CA GLY A 7 -5.95 -5.45 -5.70
C GLY A 7 -4.47 -5.15 -5.53
N LEU A 8 -3.88 -4.40 -6.47
CA LEU A 8 -2.52 -3.88 -6.35
C LEU A 8 -2.61 -2.37 -6.15
N PHE A 9 -2.04 -1.86 -5.05
CA PHE A 9 -2.04 -0.45 -4.74
C PHE A 9 -0.62 0.08 -4.59
N GLY A 10 -0.08 0.57 -5.71
CA GLY A 10 1.23 1.19 -5.78
C GLY A 10 1.21 2.65 -5.34
N GLY A 11 2.26 3.09 -4.65
CA GLY A 11 2.43 4.49 -4.27
C GLY A 11 3.77 4.74 -3.59
N THR A 12 4.19 6.01 -3.51
CA THR A 12 5.42 6.35 -2.76
C THR A 12 5.23 6.09 -1.26
N PHE A 13 4.03 6.32 -0.71
CA PHE A 13 3.74 6.20 0.72
C PHE A 13 4.79 6.90 1.61
N ASN A 14 4.98 8.20 1.37
CA ASN A 14 5.96 9.04 2.08
C ASN A 14 5.26 10.19 2.84
N PRO A 15 4.54 9.92 3.95
CA PRO A 15 4.19 8.62 4.53
C PRO A 15 2.86 8.06 3.99
N VAL A 16 2.55 6.81 4.34
CA VAL A 16 1.17 6.30 4.26
C VAL A 16 0.27 7.08 5.23
N HIS A 17 -1.00 7.29 4.87
CA HIS A 17 -1.94 8.10 5.66
C HIS A 17 -3.39 7.64 5.45
N SER A 18 -4.32 8.20 6.24
CA SER A 18 -5.74 7.83 6.23
C SER A 18 -6.40 7.87 4.86
N GLY A 19 -6.07 8.87 4.02
CA GLY A 19 -6.55 8.93 2.64
C GLY A 19 -6.23 7.68 1.80
N HIS A 20 -5.00 7.14 1.91
CA HIS A 20 -4.62 5.90 1.22
C HIS A 20 -5.46 4.72 1.72
N LEU A 21 -5.59 4.57 3.04
CA LEU A 21 -6.36 3.49 3.66
C LEU A 21 -7.83 3.53 3.23
N LYS A 22 -8.43 4.73 3.24
CA LYS A 22 -9.82 4.94 2.86
C LYS A 22 -10.06 4.61 1.39
N ALA A 23 -9.15 5.01 0.50
CA ALA A 23 -9.24 4.69 -0.91
C ALA A 23 -9.19 3.16 -1.14
N ALA A 24 -8.26 2.47 -0.47
CA ALA A 24 -8.15 1.01 -0.54
C ALA A 24 -9.41 0.31 -0.03
N GLU A 25 -10.01 0.75 1.08
CA GLU A 25 -11.26 0.18 1.59
C GLU A 25 -12.43 0.35 0.61
N ILE A 26 -12.55 1.54 0.00
CA ILE A 26 -13.61 1.82 -0.97
C ILE A 26 -13.46 0.89 -2.19
N VAL A 27 -12.24 0.75 -2.71
CA VAL A 27 -11.94 -0.11 -3.86
C VAL A 27 -12.17 -1.58 -3.51
N GLN A 28 -11.72 -2.04 -2.33
CA GLN A 28 -11.93 -3.41 -1.86
C GLN A 28 -13.43 -3.76 -1.85
N LYS A 29 -14.27 -2.88 -1.30
CA LYS A 29 -15.72 -3.07 -1.22
C LYS A 29 -16.40 -2.97 -2.58
N ARG A 30 -15.95 -2.06 -3.45
CA ARG A 30 -16.55 -1.84 -4.78
C ARG A 30 -16.27 -3.00 -5.75
N PHE A 31 -15.09 -3.62 -5.66
CA PHE A 31 -14.63 -4.68 -6.58
C PHE A 31 -14.53 -6.06 -5.90
N PRO A 32 -15.39 -6.33 -4.90
CA PRO A 32 -15.25 -7.31 -3.82
C PRO A 32 -13.93 -8.11 -3.82
N LEU A 33 -12.83 -7.41 -3.53
CA LEU A 33 -11.47 -7.96 -3.50
C LEU A 33 -11.26 -8.74 -2.19
N ASP A 34 -10.62 -9.91 -2.28
CA ASP A 34 -10.31 -10.72 -1.10
C ASP A 34 -9.14 -10.10 -0.30
N LYS A 35 -8.20 -9.43 -0.99
CA LYS A 35 -7.10 -8.64 -0.39
C LYS A 35 -6.58 -7.53 -1.29
N ILE A 36 -5.86 -6.58 -0.70
CA ILE A 36 -5.12 -5.53 -1.41
C ILE A 36 -3.65 -5.56 -0.98
N LEU A 37 -2.75 -5.64 -1.95
CA LEU A 37 -1.31 -5.51 -1.75
C LEU A 37 -0.91 -4.04 -1.86
N PHE A 38 -0.31 -3.50 -0.80
CA PHE A 38 0.27 -2.16 -0.81
C PHE A 38 1.73 -2.26 -1.24
N ILE A 39 2.10 -1.60 -2.35
CA ILE A 39 3.41 -1.73 -2.98
C ILE A 39 4.14 -0.37 -2.90
N PRO A 40 5.01 -0.14 -1.90
CA PRO A 40 5.81 1.06 -1.81
C PRO A 40 6.81 1.13 -2.96
N SER A 41 6.74 2.18 -3.79
CA SER A 41 7.67 2.33 -4.92
C SER A 41 9.13 2.45 -4.43
N TYR A 42 10.09 1.73 -5.03
CA TYR A 42 11.49 1.76 -4.62
C TYR A 42 12.15 3.14 -4.87
N ILE A 43 12.11 3.62 -6.11
CA ILE A 43 12.54 4.96 -6.52
C ILE A 43 11.38 5.59 -7.29
N SER A 44 10.98 6.82 -6.93
CA SER A 44 10.05 7.58 -7.77
C SER A 44 10.88 8.23 -8.88
N PRO A 45 10.66 7.90 -10.17
CA PRO A 45 11.47 8.41 -11.28
C PRO A 45 11.33 9.93 -11.53
N HIS A 46 10.51 10.62 -10.73
CA HIS A 46 10.11 12.01 -10.94
C HIS A 46 10.27 12.91 -9.69
N LYS A 47 10.98 12.47 -8.65
CA LYS A 47 11.12 13.24 -7.40
C LYS A 47 12.58 13.33 -6.95
N ASP A 48 12.98 14.53 -6.51
CA ASP A 48 14.24 14.73 -5.79
C ASP A 48 14.28 13.86 -4.54
N THR A 49 15.29 13.01 -4.45
CA THR A 49 15.43 11.99 -3.41
C THR A 49 15.73 12.57 -2.03
N ALA A 50 16.04 13.87 -1.93
CA ALA A 50 16.42 14.53 -0.68
C ALA A 50 15.31 14.54 0.38
N GLU A 51 14.04 14.59 -0.02
CA GLU A 51 12.89 14.65 0.90
C GLU A 51 12.12 13.32 1.05
N ILE A 52 12.60 12.25 0.41
CA ILE A 52 11.95 10.95 0.43
C ILE A 52 12.60 10.07 1.50
N ALA A 53 11.80 9.60 2.46
CA ALA A 53 12.27 8.62 3.43
C ALA A 53 12.76 7.36 2.72
N SER A 54 13.77 6.71 3.29
CA SER A 54 14.36 5.49 2.71
C SER A 54 13.27 4.45 2.37
N PRO A 55 13.46 3.63 1.32
CA PRO A 55 12.50 2.58 0.97
C PRO A 55 12.14 1.68 2.16
N SER A 56 13.12 1.36 3.02
CA SER A 56 12.90 0.57 4.23
C SER A 56 12.02 1.28 5.26
N HIS A 57 12.20 2.58 5.48
CA HIS A 57 11.31 3.35 6.36
C HIS A 57 9.89 3.42 5.82
N ARG A 58 9.72 3.63 4.51
CA ARG A 58 8.39 3.68 3.89
C ARG A 58 7.67 2.33 3.96
N LEU A 59 8.37 1.23 3.69
CA LEU A 59 7.83 -0.11 3.91
C LEU A 59 7.40 -0.30 5.38
N LYS A 60 8.24 0.12 6.34
CA LYS A 60 7.93 -0.02 7.76
C LYS A 60 6.71 0.80 8.18
N MET A 61 6.57 2.02 7.66
CA MET A 61 5.39 2.84 7.90
C MET A 61 4.12 2.18 7.34
N VAL A 62 4.20 1.58 6.15
CA VAL A 62 3.09 0.79 5.57
C VAL A 62 2.75 -0.40 6.47
N GLU A 63 3.72 -1.22 6.87
CA GLU A 63 3.48 -2.34 7.79
C GLU A 63 2.75 -1.91 9.07
N ILE A 64 3.16 -0.79 9.67
CA ILE A 64 2.54 -0.26 10.89
C ILE A 64 1.10 0.19 10.62
N ALA A 65 0.87 0.94 9.54
CA ALA A 65 -0.45 1.45 9.19
C ALA A 65 -1.46 0.34 8.86
N LEU A 66 -0.98 -0.80 8.37
CA LEU A 66 -1.84 -1.93 7.96
C LEU A 66 -2.21 -2.89 9.11
N ARG A 67 -1.63 -2.76 10.31
CA ARG A 67 -1.88 -3.69 11.44
C ARG A 67 -3.35 -3.88 11.83
N GLY A 68 -4.20 -2.88 11.55
CA GLY A 68 -5.64 -2.94 11.83
C GLY A 68 -6.50 -3.52 10.70
N PHE A 69 -5.91 -3.94 9.57
CA PHE A 69 -6.64 -4.30 8.36
C PHE A 69 -6.28 -5.72 7.90
N SER A 70 -7.13 -6.70 8.23
CA SER A 70 -6.92 -8.13 7.89
C SER A 70 -6.79 -8.42 6.38
N HIS A 71 -7.31 -7.53 5.53
CA HIS A 71 -7.32 -7.69 4.07
C HIS A 71 -6.25 -6.86 3.36
N PHE A 72 -5.47 -6.05 4.08
CA PHE A 72 -4.42 -5.23 3.50
C PHE A 72 -3.06 -5.81 3.84
N ILE A 73 -2.24 -6.04 2.82
CA ILE A 73 -0.97 -6.75 2.96
C ILE A 73 0.16 -5.83 2.50
N PRO A 74 1.17 -5.55 3.34
CA PRO A 74 2.37 -4.85 2.90
C PRO A 74 3.15 -5.76 1.94
N CYS A 75 3.49 -5.26 0.75
CA CYS A 75 4.31 -5.96 -0.23
C CYS A 75 5.75 -5.45 -0.14
N SER A 76 6.69 -6.35 0.15
CA SER A 76 8.12 -6.07 0.24
C SER A 76 8.91 -6.46 -1.01
N ILE A 77 8.20 -6.89 -2.06
CA ILE A 77 8.75 -7.32 -3.35
C ILE A 77 8.94 -6.10 -4.26
#